data_AF-A0AAV6LHZ3-F1
#
_entry.id   AF-A0AAV6LHZ3-F1
#
_cell.length_a   1.000
_cell.length_b   1.000
_cell.length_c   1.000
_cell.angle_alpha   90.00
_cell.angle_beta   90.00
_cell.angle_gamma   90.00
#
_symmetry.space_group_name_H-M   'P 1'
#
loop_
_entity.id
_entity.type
_entity.pdbx_description
1 polymer ?
#
loop_
_entity_poly.entity_id
_entity_poly.type
_entity_poly.pdbx_seq_one_letter_code
_entity_poly.pdbx_strand_id
1 'polypeptide(L)' 'MMRLLTGSSSTSSFKFVPRSVAAFGSTVLVEGYDRNCSISWVHAWTVTADGIITQVREYFNTSF' A
#
# COMPACT_ATOMS: atom_id res chain seq x y z
N MET A 1 -1.85 1.64 6.55
CA MET A 1 -1.67 1.79 8.02
C MET A 1 -2.00 3.19 8.54
N MET A 2 -1.97 4.22 7.69
CA MET A 2 -2.14 5.63 8.13
C MET A 2 -3.42 5.94 8.92
N ARG A 3 -4.60 5.38 8.59
CA ARG A 3 -5.84 5.64 9.35
C ARG A 3 -5.87 5.08 10.78
N LEU A 4 -5.12 4.01 11.06
CA LEU A 4 -4.99 3.46 12.41
C LEU A 4 -3.98 4.28 13.22
N LEU A 5 -2.91 4.73 12.57
CA LEU A 5 -1.84 5.54 13.17
C LEU A 5 -2.24 7.00 13.42
N THR A 6 -3.27 7.52 12.74
CA THR A 6 -3.84 8.86 13.00
C THR A 6 -5.04 8.85 13.96
N GLY A 7 -5.40 7.69 14.53
CA GLY A 7 -6.48 7.57 15.52
C GLY A 7 -7.89 7.91 14.99
N SER A 8 -8.09 8.02 13.68
CA SER A 8 -9.30 8.60 13.08
C SER A 8 -10.40 7.58 12.75
N SER A 9 -10.33 6.33 13.21
CA SER A 9 -11.27 5.30 12.74
C SER A 9 -12.18 4.75 13.82
N SER A 10 -13.43 5.22 13.81
CA SER A 10 -14.59 4.42 14.19
C SER A 10 -14.87 3.37 13.09
N THR A 11 -14.90 2.10 13.49
CA THR A 11 -15.79 1.04 12.96
C THR A 11 -15.77 0.67 11.46
N SER A 12 -14.65 0.78 10.74
CA SER A 12 -14.41 -0.06 9.56
C SER A 12 -12.91 -0.36 9.36
N SER A 13 -12.55 -1.65 9.35
CA SER A 13 -11.19 -2.09 9.03
C SER A 13 -11.00 -2.04 7.52
N PHE A 14 -10.40 -0.95 7.03
CA PHE A 14 -9.94 -0.90 5.65
C PHE A 14 -9.01 -2.09 5.36
N LYS A 15 -9.33 -2.89 4.34
CA LYS A 15 -8.51 -4.03 3.92
C LYS A 15 -7.71 -3.65 2.68
N PHE A 16 -6.39 -3.79 2.77
CA PHE A 16 -5.50 -3.73 1.62
C PHE A 16 -5.69 -4.99 0.78
N VAL A 17 -6.45 -4.88 -0.31
CA VAL A 17 -6.63 -5.96 -1.28
C VAL A 17 -5.81 -5.61 -2.52
N PRO A 18 -4.66 -6.27 -2.75
CA PRO A 18 -3.83 -6.03 -3.93
C PRO A 18 -4.64 -6.26 -5.19
N ARG A 19 -4.55 -5.31 -6.12
CA ARG A 19 -5.18 -5.41 -7.44
C ARG A 19 -4.17 -5.66 -8.54
N SER A 20 -2.97 -5.11 -8.40
CA SER A 20 -1.86 -5.31 -9.31
C SER A 20 -0.55 -5.33 -8.52
N VAL A 21 0.38 -6.15 -8.99
CA VAL A 21 1.72 -6.30 -8.43
C VAL A 21 2.70 -6.28 -9.58
N ALA A 22 3.70 -5.41 -9.50
CA ALA A 22 4.76 -5.29 -10.49
C ALA A 22 6.12 -5.24 -9.79
N ALA A 23 7.08 -5.99 -10.31
CA ALA A 23 8.45 -6.00 -9.81
C ALA A 23 9.41 -5.46 -10.87
N PHE A 24 10.36 -4.62 -10.45
CA PHE A 24 11.44 -4.12 -11.29
C PHE A 24 12.70 -3.90 -10.45
N GLY A 25 13.80 -4.56 -10.84
CA GLY A 25 15.03 -4.55 -10.05
C GLY A 25 14.79 -5.07 -8.63
N SER A 26 15.22 -4.29 -7.63
CA SER A 26 15.01 -4.56 -6.21
C SER A 26 13.71 -3.96 -5.65
N THR A 27 12.82 -3.44 -6.50
CA THR A 27 11.60 -2.78 -6.07
C THR A 27 10.36 -3.56 -6.51
N VAL A 28 9.43 -3.74 -5.57
CA VAL A 28 8.09 -4.29 -5.84
C VAL A 28 7.06 -3.21 -5.55
N LEU A 29 6.22 -2.92 -6.54
CA LEU A 29 5.04 -2.07 -6.40
C LEU A 29 3.81 -2.95 -6.25
N VAL A 30 3.01 -2.65 -5.23
CA VAL A 30 1.71 -3.25 -5.01
C VAL A 30 0.70 -2.12 -4.94
N GLU A 31 -0.31 -2.16 -5.79
CA GLU A 31 -1.36 -1.15 -5.81
C GLU A 31 -2.72 -1.77 -5.57
N GLY A 32 -3.62 -0.93 -5.07
CA GLY A 32 -5.02 -1.28 -4.95
C GLY A 32 -5.87 -0.07 -4.65
N TYR A 33 -7.18 -0.29 -4.68
CA TYR A 33 -8.15 0.72 -4.34
C TYR A 33 -9.40 0.04 -3.74
N ASP A 34 -10.26 0.80 -3.07
CA ASP A 34 -11.48 0.27 -2.46
C ASP A 34 -12.61 0.02 -3.47
N ARG A 35 -13.67 -0.71 -3.10
CA ARG A 35 -14.77 -1.00 -4.04
C ARG A 35 -15.43 0.27 -4.62
N ASN A 36 -15.36 1.38 -3.91
CA ASN A 36 -15.99 2.64 -4.27
C ASN A 36 -15.02 3.61 -4.99
N CYS A 37 -13.79 3.19 -5.29
CA CYS A 37 -12.71 4.04 -5.82
C CYS A 37 -12.49 5.35 -5.04
N SER A 38 -12.90 5.40 -3.78
CA SER A 38 -12.76 6.53 -2.86
C SER A 38 -11.37 6.57 -2.23
N ILE A 39 -10.70 5.42 -2.22
CA ILE A 39 -9.36 5.25 -1.67
C ILE A 39 -8.48 4.52 -2.69
N SER A 40 -7.38 5.13 -3.09
CA SER A 40 -6.28 4.50 -3.81
C SER A 40 -5.04 4.43 -2.91
N TRP A 41 -4.27 3.35 -3.05
CA TRP A 41 -3.05 3.15 -2.30
C TRP A 41 -2.00 2.42 -3.14
N VAL A 42 -0.74 2.71 -2.83
CA VAL A 42 0.42 2.04 -3.42
C VAL A 42 1.41 1.73 -2.30
N HIS A 43 1.90 0.50 -2.25
CA HIS A 43 3.04 0.11 -1.45
C HIS A 43 4.25 -0.12 -2.35
N ALA A 44 5.34 0.56 -2.05
CA ALA A 44 6.63 0.32 -2.66
C ALA A 44 7.54 -0.41 -1.66
N TRP A 45 8.02 -1.58 -2.05
CA TRP A 45 8.89 -2.42 -1.24
C TRP A 45 10.27 -2.48 -1.84
N THR A 46 11.29 -2.27 -1.01
CA THR A 46 12.67 -2.62 -1.38
C THR A 46 12.93 -4.04 -0.93
N VAL A 47 13.27 -4.92 -1.87
CA VAL A 47 13.48 -6.36 -1.66
C VAL A 47 14.92 -6.69 -1.99
N THR A 48 15.59 -7.40 -1.08
CA THR A 48 16.96 -7.90 -1.29
C THR A 48 16.97 -9.10 -2.25
N ALA A 49 18.16 -9.50 -2.70
CA ALA A 49 18.31 -10.65 -3.62
C ALA A 49 17.80 -11.98 -3.02
N ASP A 50 17.81 -12.10 -1.68
CA ASP A 50 17.28 -13.22 -0.91
C ASP A 50 15.77 -13.13 -0.63
N GLY A 51 15.09 -12.12 -1.17
CA GLY A 51 13.63 -11.97 -1.08
C GLY A 51 13.14 -11.28 0.21
N ILE A 52 14.04 -10.68 1.00
CA ILE A 52 13.67 -9.99 2.23
C ILE A 52 13.27 -8.54 1.92
N ILE A 53 12.07 -8.16 2.38
CA ILE A 53 11.61 -6.77 2.33
C ILE A 53 12.35 -5.99 3.42
N THR A 54 13.17 -5.03 3.01
CA THR A 54 13.96 -4.18 3.92
C THR A 54 13.39 -2.78 4.10
N GLN A 55 12.54 -2.34 3.16
CA GLN A 55 11.86 -1.06 3.25
C GLN A 55 10.45 -1.18 2.72
N VAL A 56 9.53 -0.45 3.34
CA VAL A 56 8.15 -0.31 2.88
C VAL A 56 7.80 1.17 2.90
N ARG A 57 7.30 1.67 1.76
CA ARG A 57 6.76 3.01 1.64
C ARG A 57 5.31 2.91 1.20
N GLU A 58 4.41 3.46 2.01
CA GLU A 58 2.98 3.52 1.73
C GLU A 58 2.61 4.90 1.21
N TYR A 59 1.93 4.92 0.07
CA TYR A 59 1.28 6.09 -0.50
C TYR A 59 -0.23 5.86 -0.45
N PHE A 60 -0.98 6.87 -0.02
CA PHE A 60 -2.41 6.78 0.19
C PHE A 60 -3.08 8.08 -0.25
N ASN A 61 -4.06 8.00 -1.16
CA ASN A 61 -4.83 9.14 -1.67
C ASN A 61 -3.97 10.38 -1.95
N THR A 62 -3.03 10.27 -2.89
CA THR A 62 -2.36 11.46 -3.41
C THR A 62 -3.39 12.26 -4.21
N SER A 63 -3.77 13.44 -3.70
CA SER A 63 -4.60 14.39 -4.43
C SER A 63 -4.00 14.71 -5.80
N PHE A 64 -4.87 15.03 -6.77
CA PHE A 64 -4.49 15.83 -7.93
C PHE A 64 -4.28 17.30 -7.53
#